data_AF-A0A959TIH3-F1
#
_entry.id   AF-A0A959TIH3-F1
#
_cell.length_a   1.000
_cell.length_b   1.000
_cell.length_c   1.000
_cell.angle_alpha   90.00
_cell.angle_beta   90.00
_cell.angle_gamma   90.00
#
_symmetry.space_group_name_H-M   'P 1'
#
loop_
_entity.id
_entity.type
_entity.pdbx_description
1 polymer ?
#
loop_
_entity_poly.entity_id
_entity_poly.type
_entity_poly.pdbx_seq_one_letter_code
_entity_poly.pdbx_strand_id
1 'polypeptide(L)'
;MKPVRYVTLLGAVVLGLPSWGQRVPVAAGFSDTIIFVAGLPYQAFGYEGPAPLFVQVWHPVDEMQDGPLALRELREPSLDGPLKRVHQELLLRTDSAFIEYDLRYPLDADEPIDYAPFREEQVLNSLMDLPTRSHRARLPERCDAPVIVYHHGSHGRPDENVWKAEYFASRGYCF
;
A
#
# COMPACT_ATOMS: atom_id res chain seq x y z
N MET A 1 -38.29 -25.81 -61.04
CA MET A 1 -37.56 -24.55 -60.79
C MET A 1 -37.45 -24.33 -59.28
N LYS A 2 -36.28 -23.82 -58.85
CA LYS A 2 -35.72 -23.58 -57.49
C LYS A 2 -36.70 -23.11 -56.36
N PRO A 3 -36.35 -23.18 -55.05
CA PRO A 3 -34.98 -23.24 -54.51
C PRO A 3 -34.65 -24.25 -53.38
N VAL A 4 -33.37 -24.59 -53.37
CA VAL A 4 -32.57 -25.20 -52.30
C VAL A 4 -32.52 -24.25 -51.09
N ARG A 5 -32.76 -24.78 -49.89
CA ARG A 5 -32.50 -24.08 -48.62
C ARG A 5 -31.15 -24.53 -48.09
N TYR A 6 -30.17 -23.63 -48.09
CA TYR A 6 -28.91 -23.82 -47.39
C TYR A 6 -29.13 -23.70 -45.88
N VAL A 7 -28.77 -24.74 -45.14
CA VAL A 7 -28.65 -24.69 -43.69
C VAL A 7 -27.26 -24.13 -43.37
N THR A 8 -27.21 -22.89 -42.90
CA THR A 8 -25.99 -22.33 -42.31
C THR A 8 -25.94 -22.77 -40.85
N LEU A 9 -25.19 -23.83 -40.56
CA LEU A 9 -24.75 -24.14 -39.20
C LEU A 9 -23.65 -23.12 -38.83
N LEU A 10 -24.04 -22.03 -38.16
CA LEU A 10 -23.07 -21.22 -37.41
C LEU A 10 -22.65 -22.05 -36.19
N GLY A 11 -21.55 -22.79 -36.33
CA GLY A 11 -20.83 -23.34 -35.18
C GLY A 11 -20.27 -22.19 -34.37
N ALA A 12 -20.97 -21.80 -33.30
CA ALA A 12 -20.39 -20.97 -32.26
C ALA A 12 -19.33 -21.82 -31.55
N VAL A 13 -18.07 -21.66 -31.95
CA VAL A 13 -16.93 -22.04 -31.13
C VAL A 13 -16.97 -21.08 -29.93
N VAL A 14 -17.58 -21.53 -28.84
CA VAL A 14 -17.40 -20.90 -27.54
C VAL A 14 -15.95 -21.17 -27.16
N LEU A 15 -15.06 -20.28 -27.59
CA LEU A 15 -13.75 -20.14 -26.99
C LEU A 15 -14.02 -19.83 -25.52
N GLY A 16 -13.72 -20.79 -24.64
CA GLY A 16 -13.67 -20.58 -23.21
C GLY A 16 -12.62 -19.53 -22.92
N LEU A 17 -13.02 -18.26 -22.98
CA LEU A 17 -12.28 -17.20 -22.29
C LEU A 17 -12.19 -17.69 -20.85
N PRO A 18 -10.99 -17.74 -20.24
CA PRO A 18 -10.92 -17.98 -18.82
C PRO A 18 -11.85 -16.94 -18.21
N SER A 19 -12.87 -17.39 -17.49
CA SER A 19 -13.62 -16.49 -16.64
C SER A 19 -12.55 -15.84 -15.78
N TRP A 20 -12.30 -14.56 -16.01
CA TRP A 20 -11.75 -13.68 -14.99
C TRP A 20 -12.85 -13.64 -13.95
N GLY A 21 -12.99 -14.76 -13.23
CA GLY A 21 -13.94 -14.90 -12.16
C GLY A 21 -13.62 -13.74 -11.26
N GLN A 22 -14.62 -12.89 -11.02
CA GLN A 22 -14.58 -12.01 -9.87
C GLN A 22 -14.26 -12.94 -8.69
N ARG A 23 -12.99 -12.97 -8.30
CA ARG A 23 -12.61 -13.54 -7.01
C ARG A 23 -13.48 -12.80 -6.02
N VAL A 24 -14.18 -13.56 -5.17
CA VAL A 24 -14.93 -13.00 -4.05
C VAL A 24 -14.01 -11.97 -3.37
N PRO A 25 -14.49 -10.76 -3.04
CA PRO A 25 -13.64 -9.76 -2.42
C PRO A 25 -12.94 -10.39 -1.21
N VAL A 26 -11.62 -10.53 -1.31
CA VAL A 26 -10.77 -11.00 -0.22
C VAL A 26 -10.41 -9.80 0.65
N ALA A 27 -10.20 -10.03 1.94
CA ALA A 27 -9.73 -8.96 2.81
C ALA A 27 -8.28 -8.58 2.44
N ALA A 28 -7.89 -7.34 2.76
CA ALA A 28 -6.53 -6.88 2.56
C ALA A 28 -5.69 -7.19 3.80
N GLY A 29 -4.81 -8.18 3.71
CA GLY A 29 -3.77 -8.43 4.70
C GLY A 29 -2.64 -7.41 4.53
N PHE A 30 -2.09 -6.95 5.66
CA PHE A 30 -0.96 -6.04 5.73
C PHE A 30 0.19 -6.70 6.48
N SER A 31 1.38 -6.59 5.90
CA SER A 31 2.64 -7.02 6.49
C SER A 31 3.72 -5.99 6.18
N ASP A 32 4.74 -5.91 7.04
CA ASP A 32 5.94 -5.12 6.80
C ASP A 32 7.19 -6.00 6.86
N THR A 33 8.23 -5.61 6.14
CA THR A 33 9.51 -6.32 6.08
C THR A 33 10.65 -5.36 5.71
N ILE A 34 11.89 -5.83 5.81
CA ILE A 34 13.07 -5.08 5.42
C ILE A 34 13.86 -5.87 4.37
N ILE A 35 14.19 -5.21 3.27
CA ILE A 35 15.15 -5.72 2.29
C ILE A 35 16.49 -5.03 2.51
N PHE A 36 17.54 -5.81 2.71
CA PHE A 36 18.91 -5.31 2.84
C PHE A 36 19.64 -5.36 1.50
N VAL A 37 20.08 -4.20 1.02
CA VAL A 37 20.81 -4.10 -0.26
C VAL A 37 22.29 -4.32 -0.03
N ALA A 38 22.74 -5.57 -0.15
CA ALA A 38 24.10 -6.01 0.22
C ALA A 38 25.26 -5.21 -0.42
N GLY A 39 25.05 -4.61 -1.60
CA GLY A 39 26.06 -3.82 -2.31
C GLY A 39 26.07 -2.33 -1.99
N LEU A 40 25.16 -1.84 -1.16
CA LEU A 40 25.04 -0.42 -0.84
C LEU A 40 25.32 -0.20 0.65
N PRO A 41 26.50 0.31 1.04
CA PRO A 41 26.78 0.62 2.43
C PRO A 41 25.91 1.79 2.89
N TYR A 42 25.42 1.71 4.12
CA TYR A 42 24.65 2.74 4.78
C TYR A 42 25.13 2.91 6.22
N GLN A 43 25.37 4.16 6.61
CA GLN A 43 25.78 4.52 7.95
C GLN A 43 25.04 5.79 8.38
N ALA A 44 24.02 5.63 9.21
CA ALA A 44 23.29 6.75 9.79
C ALA A 44 22.52 6.31 11.04
N PHE A 45 22.25 7.26 11.93
CA PHE A 45 21.38 7.08 13.10
C PHE A 45 21.78 5.88 14.00
N GLY A 46 23.07 5.53 14.03
CA GLY A 46 23.60 4.41 14.81
C GLY A 46 23.48 3.04 14.15
N TYR A 47 22.96 2.96 12.92
CA TYR A 47 23.02 1.75 12.09
C TYR A 47 24.22 1.82 11.15
N GLU A 48 24.95 0.72 11.03
CA GLU A 48 26.02 0.52 10.05
C GLU A 48 25.85 -0.86 9.41
N GLY A 49 25.74 -0.89 8.08
CA GLY A 49 25.51 -2.13 7.34
C GLY A 49 24.98 -1.88 5.93
N PRO A 50 24.39 -2.91 5.29
CA PRO A 50 23.69 -2.76 4.02
C PRO A 50 22.51 -1.78 4.12
N ALA A 51 22.24 -1.01 3.07
CA ALA A 51 21.11 -0.08 3.06
C ALA A 51 19.77 -0.82 3.30
N PRO A 52 19.01 -0.45 4.34
CA PRO A 52 17.70 -1.03 4.61
C PRO A 52 16.63 -0.36 3.75
N LEU A 53 15.81 -1.17 3.08
CA LEU A 53 14.58 -0.75 2.43
C LEU A 53 13.40 -1.26 3.26
N PHE A 54 12.64 -0.34 3.87
CA PHE A 54 11.42 -0.68 4.59
C PHE A 54 10.29 -0.88 3.59
N VAL A 55 9.74 -2.09 3.55
CA VAL A 55 8.71 -2.50 2.59
C VAL A 55 7.43 -2.80 3.34
N GLN A 56 6.33 -2.23 2.86
CA GLN A 56 4.98 -2.57 3.26
C GLN A 56 4.35 -3.40 2.14
N VAL A 57 3.62 -4.44 2.50
CA VAL A 57 3.02 -5.38 1.57
C VAL A 57 1.54 -5.52 1.89
N TRP A 58 0.70 -5.32 0.87
CA TRP A 58 -0.72 -5.63 0.94
C TRP A 58 -1.01 -6.86 0.09
N HIS A 59 -1.62 -7.88 0.69
CA HIS A 59 -1.83 -9.16 0.04
C HIS A 59 -3.22 -9.72 0.36
N PRO A 60 -3.79 -10.57 -0.52
CA PRO A 60 -5.10 -11.16 -0.29
C PRO A 60 -5.05 -12.15 0.88
N VAL A 61 -6.00 -12.06 1.80
CA VAL A 61 -6.18 -13.03 2.88
C VAL A 61 -7.60 -13.58 2.90
N ASP A 62 -7.72 -14.88 3.20
CA ASP A 62 -9.00 -15.59 3.28
C ASP A 62 -9.72 -15.31 4.60
N GLU A 63 -8.96 -15.10 5.68
CA GLU A 63 -9.47 -14.84 7.02
C GLU A 63 -8.84 -13.57 7.60
N MET A 64 -9.68 -12.72 8.18
CA MET A 64 -9.26 -11.54 8.91
C MET A 64 -8.97 -11.92 10.35
N GLN A 65 -7.80 -11.52 10.84
CA GLN A 65 -7.50 -11.51 12.27
C GLN A 65 -7.64 -10.06 12.74
N ASP A 66 -8.25 -9.89 13.92
CA ASP A 66 -8.47 -8.60 14.58
C ASP A 66 -9.30 -7.58 13.76
N GLY A 67 -9.44 -6.38 14.33
CA GLY A 67 -10.07 -5.24 13.66
C GLY A 67 -9.18 -4.64 12.56
N PRO A 68 -9.74 -3.78 11.70
CA PRO A 68 -8.94 -3.02 10.74
C PRO A 68 -7.96 -2.09 11.45
N LEU A 69 -6.78 -1.95 10.88
CA LEU A 69 -5.73 -1.05 11.35
C LEU A 69 -6.09 0.41 11.09
N ALA A 70 -5.68 1.33 11.94
CA ALA A 70 -5.57 2.75 11.63
C ALA A 70 -4.30 3.03 10.80
N LEU A 71 -4.26 4.17 10.09
CA LEU A 71 -3.09 4.54 9.30
C LEU A 71 -1.80 4.59 10.12
N ARG A 72 -1.87 5.08 11.36
CA ARG A 72 -0.71 5.07 12.29
C ARG A 72 -0.13 3.68 12.51
N GLU A 73 -0.97 2.65 12.59
CA GLU A 73 -0.53 1.29 12.90
C GLU A 73 0.26 0.67 11.73
N LEU A 74 0.05 1.15 10.50
CA LEU A 74 0.86 0.77 9.34
C LEU A 74 2.31 1.27 9.47
N ARG A 75 2.53 2.32 10.27
CA ARG A 75 3.85 2.96 10.50
C ARG A 75 4.56 2.42 11.74
N GLU A 76 4.03 1.36 12.35
CA GLU A 76 4.58 0.76 13.57
C GLU A 76 5.09 -0.67 13.28
N PRO A 77 6.21 -0.80 12.54
CA PRO A 77 6.84 -2.08 12.32
C PRO A 77 7.46 -2.60 13.62
N SER A 78 7.54 -3.93 13.74
CA SER A 78 8.21 -4.58 14.86
C SER A 78 9.72 -4.55 14.64
N LEU A 79 10.34 -3.42 15.00
CA LEU A 79 11.77 -3.16 14.88
C LEU A 79 12.42 -2.92 16.23
N ASP A 80 13.63 -3.47 16.36
CA ASP A 80 14.49 -3.26 17.51
C ASP A 80 15.80 -2.58 17.12
N GLY A 81 16.49 -2.04 18.12
CA GLY A 81 17.84 -1.51 17.97
C GLY A 81 17.97 -0.35 16.97
N PRO A 82 19.10 -0.24 16.25
CA PRO A 82 19.37 0.89 15.35
C PRO A 82 18.38 1.05 14.20
N LEU A 83 17.81 -0.04 13.68
CA LEU A 83 16.85 0.01 12.57
C LEU A 83 15.54 0.71 12.96
N LYS A 84 15.10 0.56 14.22
CA LYS A 84 13.96 1.31 14.75
C LYS A 84 14.22 2.82 14.66
N ARG A 85 15.44 3.26 15.01
CA ARG A 85 15.81 4.68 14.95
C ARG A 85 15.89 5.19 13.52
N VAL A 86 16.49 4.43 12.61
CA VAL A 86 16.49 4.77 11.17
C VAL A 86 15.05 4.95 10.67
N HIS A 87 14.15 4.02 10.99
CA HIS A 87 12.75 4.11 10.62
C HIS A 87 12.07 5.35 11.21
N GLN A 88 12.27 5.64 12.49
CA GLN A 88 11.71 6.83 13.16
C GLN A 88 12.18 8.16 12.55
N GLU A 89 13.45 8.24 12.13
CA GLU A 89 13.97 9.43 11.45
C GLU A 89 13.37 9.58 10.06
N LEU A 90 13.17 8.48 9.32
CA LEU A 90 12.37 8.51 8.09
C LEU A 90 10.93 8.95 8.40
N LEU A 91 10.33 8.49 9.51
CA LEU A 91 9.01 8.93 9.98
C LEU A 91 8.92 10.44 10.08
N LEU A 92 9.82 11.02 10.87
CA LEU A 92 9.90 12.45 11.10
C LEU A 92 10.05 13.28 9.81
N ARG A 93 10.89 12.82 8.87
CA ARG A 93 11.20 13.59 7.64
C ARG A 93 10.03 13.60 6.67
N THR A 94 9.37 12.47 6.46
CA THR A 94 8.16 12.42 5.63
C THR A 94 7.03 13.20 6.28
N ASP A 95 6.83 13.12 7.60
CA ASP A 95 5.76 13.87 8.26
C ASP A 95 5.98 15.38 8.13
N SER A 96 7.25 15.82 8.22
CA SER A 96 7.62 17.22 7.97
C SER A 96 7.33 17.64 6.53
N ALA A 97 7.59 16.77 5.55
CA ALA A 97 7.29 17.04 4.14
C ALA A 97 5.78 17.09 3.88
N PHE A 98 5.02 16.15 4.44
CA PHE A 98 3.56 16.12 4.31
C PHE A 98 2.92 17.37 4.91
N ILE A 99 3.40 17.81 6.07
CA ILE A 99 2.93 19.08 6.65
C ILE A 99 3.22 20.25 5.71
N GLU A 100 4.44 20.38 5.20
CA GLU A 100 4.85 21.49 4.34
C GLU A 100 4.08 21.54 3.02
N TYR A 101 3.90 20.39 2.36
CA TYR A 101 3.40 20.33 0.99
C TYR A 101 1.92 19.99 0.88
N ASP A 102 1.35 19.25 1.84
CA ASP A 102 -0.02 18.74 1.75
C ASP A 102 -0.98 19.36 2.78
N LEU A 103 -0.47 19.95 3.87
CA LEU A 103 -1.30 20.57 4.89
C LEU A 103 -1.16 22.09 4.97
N ARG A 104 0.02 22.66 4.72
CA ARG A 104 0.24 24.08 5.01
C ARG A 104 -0.43 25.03 4.03
N TYR A 105 -0.49 24.68 2.74
CA TYR A 105 -1.00 25.57 1.70
C TYR A 105 -2.13 24.89 0.91
N PRO A 106 -3.18 25.63 0.53
CA PRO A 106 -4.13 25.13 -0.47
C PRO A 106 -3.46 25.05 -1.84
N LEU A 107 -4.03 24.23 -2.75
CA LEU A 107 -3.46 24.04 -4.09
C LEU A 107 -3.47 25.31 -4.95
N ASP A 108 -4.35 26.26 -4.65
CA ASP A 108 -4.66 27.43 -5.48
C ASP A 108 -4.45 28.78 -4.77
N ALA A 109 -3.79 28.80 -3.60
CA ALA A 109 -3.42 30.05 -2.93
C ALA A 109 -2.08 29.95 -2.19
N ASP A 110 -1.42 31.11 -2.07
CA ASP A 110 -0.12 31.25 -1.39
C ASP A 110 -0.27 31.54 0.12
N GLU A 111 -1.49 31.73 0.61
CA GLU A 111 -1.77 31.95 2.03
C GLU A 111 -1.90 30.60 2.77
N PRO A 112 -1.26 30.44 3.95
CA PRO A 112 -1.39 29.22 4.73
C PRO A 112 -2.84 28.94 5.16
N ILE A 113 -3.18 27.66 5.27
CA ILE A 113 -4.48 27.23 5.80
C ILE A 113 -4.53 27.53 7.31
N ASP A 114 -5.56 28.28 7.74
CA ASP A 114 -5.82 28.51 9.17
C ASP A 114 -6.55 27.31 9.78
N TYR A 115 -5.81 26.51 10.55
CA TYR A 115 -6.34 25.37 11.28
C TYR A 115 -6.82 25.69 12.70
N ALA A 116 -6.84 26.96 13.12
CA ALA A 116 -7.17 27.34 14.49
C ALA A 116 -8.52 26.73 14.95
N PRO A 117 -8.58 26.15 16.17
CA PRO A 117 -7.58 26.22 17.25
C PRO A 117 -6.49 25.12 17.19
N PHE A 118 -6.42 24.33 16.13
CA PHE A 118 -5.48 23.22 16.01
C PHE A 118 -4.16 23.65 15.34
N ARG A 119 -3.10 22.90 15.63
CA ARG A 119 -1.82 22.98 14.91
C ARG A 119 -1.78 21.94 13.78
N GLU A 120 -0.93 22.16 12.78
CA GLU A 120 -0.73 21.25 11.65
C GLU A 120 -0.40 19.81 12.10
N GLU A 121 0.41 19.65 13.16
CA GLU A 121 0.71 18.32 13.69
C GLU A 121 -0.52 17.62 14.28
N GLN A 122 -1.44 18.38 14.88
CA GLN A 122 -2.69 17.82 15.40
C GLN A 122 -3.61 17.40 14.26
N VAL A 123 -3.63 18.17 13.16
CA VAL A 123 -4.35 17.82 11.93
C VAL A 123 -3.76 16.53 11.33
N LEU A 124 -2.44 16.47 11.15
CA LEU A 124 -1.76 15.24 10.70
C LEU A 124 -2.11 14.04 11.58
N ASN A 125 -2.01 14.19 12.90
CA ASN A 125 -2.35 13.12 13.83
C ASN A 125 -3.80 12.64 13.68
N SER A 126 -4.74 13.56 13.45
CA SER A 126 -6.14 13.19 13.21
C SER A 126 -6.34 12.38 11.92
N LEU A 127 -5.55 12.69 10.87
CA LEU A 127 -5.54 11.89 9.65
C LEU A 127 -4.98 10.50 9.90
N MET A 128 -3.94 10.39 10.73
CA MET A 128 -3.32 9.10 11.07
C MET A 128 -4.24 8.16 11.88
N ASP A 129 -5.29 8.69 12.50
CA ASP A 129 -6.28 7.91 13.24
C ASP A 129 -7.41 7.37 12.33
N LEU A 130 -7.40 7.70 11.04
CA LEU A 130 -8.38 7.18 10.08
C LEU A 130 -8.27 5.66 9.96
N PRO A 131 -9.41 4.94 9.99
CA PRO A 131 -9.40 3.49 9.82
C PRO A 131 -9.08 3.13 8.37
N THR A 132 -8.35 2.04 8.22
CA THR A 132 -8.07 1.39 6.95
C THR A 132 -9.02 0.21 6.74
N ARG A 133 -8.84 -0.55 5.66
CA ARG A 133 -9.44 -1.89 5.45
C ARG A 133 -8.39 -2.99 5.59
N SER A 134 -7.19 -2.62 6.05
CA SER A 134 -6.05 -3.51 6.18
C SER A 134 -6.09 -4.21 7.53
N HIS A 135 -5.77 -5.50 7.54
CA HIS A 135 -5.66 -6.33 8.74
C HIS A 135 -4.24 -6.83 8.88
N ARG A 136 -3.68 -6.83 10.10
CA ARG A 136 -2.35 -7.42 10.30
C ARG A 136 -2.39 -8.90 9.90
N ALA A 137 -1.51 -9.29 9.01
CA ALA A 137 -1.41 -10.66 8.53
C ALA A 137 0.05 -11.08 8.44
N ARG A 138 0.31 -12.39 8.51
CA ARG A 138 1.64 -12.94 8.22
C ARG A 138 1.89 -12.87 6.73
N LEU A 139 3.06 -12.37 6.32
CA LEU A 139 3.48 -12.40 4.93
C LEU A 139 3.65 -13.88 4.49
N PRO A 140 3.00 -14.33 3.41
CA PRO A 140 3.15 -15.70 2.96
C PRO A 140 4.55 -15.91 2.38
N GLU A 141 5.15 -17.08 2.65
CA GLU A 141 6.47 -17.45 2.10
C GLU A 141 6.44 -17.59 0.56
N ARG A 142 5.25 -17.84 0.02
CA ARG A 142 4.99 -17.93 -1.41
C ARG A 142 3.69 -17.20 -1.73
N CYS A 143 3.75 -16.29 -2.69
CA CYS A 143 2.57 -15.61 -3.21
C CYS A 143 2.36 -16.03 -4.67
N ASP A 144 1.30 -16.79 -4.93
CA ASP A 144 0.90 -17.16 -6.30
C ASP A 144 -0.02 -16.09 -6.94
N ALA A 145 -0.26 -14.98 -6.24
CA ALA A 145 -0.96 -13.82 -6.77
C ALA A 145 -0.05 -13.00 -7.71
N PRO A 146 -0.60 -12.31 -8.72
CA PRO A 146 0.16 -11.32 -9.47
C PRO A 146 0.70 -10.24 -8.54
N VAL A 147 1.96 -9.85 -8.74
CA VAL A 147 2.66 -8.88 -7.89
C VAL A 147 2.75 -7.53 -8.60
N ILE A 148 2.40 -6.46 -7.88
CA ILE A 148 2.64 -5.08 -8.25
C ILE A 148 3.75 -4.57 -7.33
N VAL A 149 4.81 -4.01 -7.89
CA VAL A 149 5.84 -3.34 -7.09
C VAL A 149 5.66 -1.84 -7.29
N TYR A 150 5.42 -1.13 -6.18
CA TYR A 150 5.22 0.31 -6.19
C TYR A 150 6.33 1.02 -5.42
N HIS A 151 6.81 2.12 -6.01
CA HIS A 151 7.76 3.04 -5.39
C HIS A 151 7.08 4.41 -5.28
N HIS A 152 7.09 5.01 -4.09
CA HIS A 152 6.50 6.31 -3.85
C HIS A 152 7.34 7.46 -4.46
N GLY A 153 6.77 8.68 -4.49
CA GLY A 153 7.50 9.88 -4.88
C GLY A 153 8.57 10.26 -3.84
N SER A 154 9.42 11.23 -4.18
CA SER A 154 10.40 11.76 -3.21
C SER A 154 9.71 12.24 -1.94
N HIS A 155 10.34 12.00 -0.79
CA HIS A 155 9.84 12.34 0.55
C HIS A 155 8.54 11.66 1.00
N GLY A 156 7.86 10.93 0.11
CA GLY A 156 6.64 10.18 0.44
C GLY A 156 6.92 8.87 1.18
N ARG A 157 5.86 8.08 1.33
CA ARG A 157 5.92 6.74 1.94
C ARG A 157 4.96 5.74 1.28
N PRO A 158 5.16 4.43 1.51
CA PRO A 158 4.25 3.44 0.95
C PRO A 158 2.81 3.57 1.50
N ASP A 159 2.62 3.95 2.77
CA ASP A 159 1.29 4.05 3.40
C ASP A 159 0.40 5.19 2.84
N GLU A 160 0.98 6.20 2.18
CA GLU A 160 0.21 7.22 1.44
C GLU A 160 -0.63 6.61 0.31
N ASN A 161 -0.31 5.37 -0.08
CA ASN A 161 -0.96 4.63 -1.15
C ASN A 161 -1.82 3.47 -0.63
N VAL A 162 -2.10 3.43 0.68
CA VAL A 162 -2.90 2.40 1.35
C VAL A 162 -4.20 2.05 0.62
N TRP A 163 -5.04 3.02 0.24
CA TRP A 163 -6.31 2.72 -0.42
C TRP A 163 -6.13 2.08 -1.80
N LYS A 164 -5.06 2.45 -2.53
CA LYS A 164 -4.69 1.81 -3.79
C LYS A 164 -4.20 0.39 -3.53
N ALA A 165 -3.35 0.20 -2.52
CA ALA A 165 -2.84 -1.11 -2.14
C ALA A 165 -3.98 -2.06 -1.72
N GLU A 166 -4.89 -1.60 -0.87
CA GLU A 166 -6.10 -2.33 -0.45
C GLU A 166 -7.02 -2.67 -1.63
N TYR A 167 -7.18 -1.74 -2.57
CA TYR A 167 -7.96 -1.98 -3.77
C TYR A 167 -7.42 -3.14 -4.60
N PHE A 168 -6.10 -3.23 -4.74
CA PHE A 168 -5.43 -4.31 -5.47
C PHE A 168 -5.42 -5.62 -4.67
N ALA A 169 -5.11 -5.55 -3.37
CA ALA A 169 -5.14 -6.71 -2.47
C ALA A 169 -6.51 -7.39 -2.45
N SER A 170 -7.58 -6.61 -2.32
CA SER A 170 -8.96 -7.12 -2.37
C SER A 170 -9.38 -7.74 -3.71
N ARG A 171 -8.57 -7.56 -4.76
CA ARG A 171 -8.74 -8.16 -6.09
C ARG A 171 -7.78 -9.32 -6.36
N GLY A 172 -7.05 -9.76 -5.34
CA GLY A 172 -6.17 -10.90 -5.43
C GLY A 172 -4.81 -10.58 -6.03
N TYR A 173 -4.33 -9.34 -5.88
CA TYR A 173 -2.95 -8.95 -6.17
C TYR A 173 -2.13 -8.84 -4.89
N CYS A 174 -0.85 -9.14 -4.96
CA CYS A 174 0.11 -8.68 -3.96
C CYS A 174 0.60 -7.29 -4.41
N PHE A 175 0.53 -6.28 -3.55
CA PHE A 175 0.94 -4.91 -3.82
C PHE A 175 2.05 -4.48 -2.88
#